data_AF-A0A1I7H013-F1
#
_entry.id   AF-A0A1I7H013-F1
#
_cell.length_a   1.000
_cell.length_b   1.000
_cell.length_c   1.000
_cell.angle_alpha   90.00
_cell.angle_beta   90.00
_cell.angle_gamma   90.00
#
_symmetry.space_group_name_H-M   'P 1'
#
loop_
_entity.id
_entity.type
_entity.pdbx_description
1 polymer ?
#
loop_
_entity_poly.entity_id
_entity_poly.type
_entity_poly.pdbx_seq_one_letter_code
_entity_poly.pdbx_strand_id
1 'polypeptide(L)'
;MKLSHLAAVLTMTWGCAEALAAPQGGAPAAPPATAAPADNAANNPANNAADTPAVQLPPPSSAAQKLYSSAKADLLQVRSLLKSGRTQSSVGSGFLIGTSNLVLTNYHVVSQFALDPDTYTGEWVDTGGQRGSVELLAVDVLHDLAVVRVNRQGTGVFNVPEQLARLTQGQYLYSLGNPLDLGFAISEGSYNGVISRSFYDQLMFTGPINSGMSGGPSVTVGGELAGVNVSKRLDGELVSFLVPARYAQELLKKVKPAAPPPKDFTSVVAEQLLAHQKAMVDQLLATPLTMKAMGPYMVPVRESEQMRCWGRSNVKADKPFTVDITSCSMESAIFVSGSLQTGAIGIRHQFMRSAGLDRVRFAQLSSASFKNEGFGSNKDSRLTGPQCTEQFVRNATLPLRAVLCVRAYRKFDGLYDFALLTASTDEGLMNLQSRLDARGVSYENGMRTARAFLEALARGAVK
;
A
#
# COMPACT_ATOMS: atom_id res chain seq x y z
N MET A 1 -70.62 -12.98 0.57
CA MET A 1 -70.76 -11.49 0.51
C MET A 1 -69.40 -10.89 0.90
N LYS A 2 -68.86 -9.78 0.33
CA LYS A 2 -69.33 -8.37 0.31
C LYS A 2 -69.61 -7.84 1.74
N LEU A 3 -69.18 -6.65 2.21
CA LEU A 3 -68.28 -5.52 1.80
C LEU A 3 -68.04 -4.68 3.12
N SER A 4 -67.17 -3.68 3.35
CA SER A 4 -65.97 -3.06 2.73
C SER A 4 -65.30 -2.09 3.76
N HIS A 5 -64.08 -1.58 3.47
CA HIS A 5 -63.40 -0.43 4.13
C HIS A 5 -62.91 -0.67 5.58
N LEU A 6 -61.98 0.11 6.17
CA LEU A 6 -61.31 1.36 5.76
C LEU A 6 -59.81 1.20 5.44
N ALA A 7 -59.22 2.23 4.84
CA ALA A 7 -57.78 2.38 4.66
C ALA A 7 -57.22 3.50 5.58
N ALA A 8 -55.96 3.35 6.00
CA ALA A 8 -55.17 4.42 6.62
C ALA A 8 -53.73 4.32 6.09
N VAL A 9 -53.33 5.27 5.24
CA VAL A 9 -51.95 5.38 4.73
C VAL A 9 -51.18 6.28 5.68
N LEU A 10 -50.05 5.79 6.22
CA LEU A 10 -49.11 6.60 6.97
C LEU A 10 -47.83 6.78 6.16
N THR A 11 -47.60 7.99 5.67
CA THR A 11 -46.39 8.36 4.92
C THR A 11 -45.22 8.61 5.88
N MET A 12 -44.09 7.94 5.66
CA MET A 12 -42.82 8.34 6.28
C MET A 12 -42.28 9.57 5.57
N THR A 13 -42.20 10.69 6.29
CA THR A 13 -41.53 11.90 5.82
C THR A 13 -40.04 11.82 6.11
N TRP A 14 -39.19 11.90 5.07
CA TRP A 14 -37.78 12.19 5.25
C TRP A 14 -37.61 13.69 5.55
N GLY A 15 -37.04 14.01 6.71
CA GLY A 15 -36.63 15.38 7.05
C GLY A 15 -35.31 15.73 6.38
N CYS A 16 -35.25 16.91 5.76
CA CYS A 16 -34.03 17.42 5.12
C CYS A 16 -32.93 17.75 6.14
N ALA A 17 -31.67 17.66 5.71
CA ALA A 17 -30.56 18.33 6.37
C ALA A 17 -30.37 19.73 5.75
N GLU A 18 -30.30 20.77 6.57
CA GLU A 18 -29.96 22.12 6.12
C GLU A 18 -28.45 22.24 5.85
N ALA A 19 -28.08 22.80 4.70
CA ALA A 19 -26.71 23.11 4.35
C ALA A 19 -26.49 24.64 4.37
N LEU A 20 -25.43 25.08 5.03
CA LEU A 20 -25.05 26.50 5.10
C LEU A 20 -24.60 27.01 3.73
N ALA A 21 -25.02 28.24 3.40
CA ALA A 21 -24.79 28.84 2.08
C ALA A 21 -23.33 29.28 1.85
N ALA A 22 -22.91 29.20 0.58
CA ALA A 22 -21.68 29.79 0.05
C ALA A 22 -22.04 30.84 -1.02
N PRO A 23 -21.17 31.84 -1.29
CA PRO A 23 -21.52 32.99 -2.14
C PRO A 23 -21.65 32.64 -3.62
N GLN A 24 -22.45 33.45 -4.35
CA GLN A 24 -22.71 33.25 -5.77
C GLN A 24 -21.54 33.72 -6.64
N GLY A 25 -21.12 32.88 -7.59
CA GLY A 25 -20.26 33.25 -8.72
C GLY A 25 -21.05 33.19 -10.03
N GLY A 26 -20.79 34.11 -10.96
CA GLY A 26 -21.53 34.23 -12.21
C GLY A 26 -21.28 33.10 -13.21
N ALA A 27 -22.28 32.79 -14.03
CA ALA A 27 -22.17 31.80 -15.10
C ALA A 27 -21.50 32.38 -16.37
N PRO A 28 -20.62 31.64 -17.06
CA PRO A 28 -20.13 32.00 -18.39
C PRO A 28 -21.20 31.78 -19.46
N ALA A 29 -21.16 32.58 -20.54
CA ALA A 29 -22.14 32.53 -21.62
C ALA A 29 -21.90 31.37 -22.62
N ALA A 30 -22.96 30.95 -23.29
CA ALA A 30 -22.92 29.94 -24.36
C ALA A 30 -22.48 30.55 -25.72
N PRO A 31 -21.81 29.77 -26.60
CA PRO A 31 -21.41 30.22 -27.93
C PRO A 31 -22.60 30.27 -28.93
N PRO A 32 -22.50 31.06 -30.03
CA PRO A 32 -23.57 31.15 -31.03
C PRO A 32 -23.74 29.90 -31.90
N ALA A 33 -24.92 29.73 -32.49
CA ALA A 33 -25.24 28.63 -33.39
C ALA A 33 -24.59 28.80 -34.79
N THR A 34 -24.18 27.69 -35.39
CA THR A 34 -23.62 27.62 -36.76
C THR A 34 -24.73 27.60 -37.81
N ALA A 35 -24.65 28.49 -38.81
CA ALA A 35 -25.45 28.38 -40.03
C ALA A 35 -24.83 27.38 -41.02
N ALA A 36 -25.66 26.66 -41.77
CA ALA A 36 -25.23 25.69 -42.78
C ALA A 36 -25.19 26.30 -44.20
N PRO A 37 -24.18 25.98 -45.03
CA PRO A 37 -24.24 26.11 -46.48
C PRO A 37 -24.87 24.86 -47.12
N ALA A 38 -25.40 25.01 -48.34
CA ALA A 38 -26.13 23.96 -49.05
C ALA A 38 -25.24 23.07 -49.96
N ASP A 39 -25.82 21.96 -50.43
CA ASP A 39 -25.19 21.01 -51.36
C ASP A 39 -24.72 21.65 -52.67
N ASN A 40 -23.60 21.14 -53.20
CA ASN A 40 -23.35 21.07 -54.63
C ASN A 40 -22.56 19.79 -54.95
N ALA A 41 -22.99 19.06 -55.97
CA ALA A 41 -22.47 17.73 -56.29
C ALA A 41 -21.40 17.75 -57.39
N ALA A 42 -20.68 16.63 -57.50
CA ALA A 42 -19.84 16.23 -58.64
C ALA A 42 -18.65 17.14 -59.00
N ASN A 43 -17.47 16.80 -58.46
CA ASN A 43 -16.34 16.42 -59.31
C ASN A 43 -15.32 15.58 -58.54
N ASN A 44 -14.79 14.54 -59.18
CA ASN A 44 -13.66 13.73 -58.71
C ASN A 44 -12.82 13.38 -59.93
N PRO A 45 -11.52 13.69 -59.93
CA PRO A 45 -10.59 12.60 -60.22
C PRO A 45 -9.27 12.62 -59.42
N ALA A 46 -8.68 11.42 -59.38
CA ALA A 46 -7.26 11.12 -59.25
C ALA A 46 -6.58 11.21 -57.86
N ASN A 47 -5.86 10.12 -57.56
CA ASN A 47 -4.90 10.03 -56.46
C ASN A 47 -3.79 11.07 -56.61
N ASN A 48 -3.50 11.80 -55.54
CA ASN A 48 -2.16 12.32 -55.22
C ASN A 48 -2.08 12.58 -53.71
N ALA A 49 -2.00 11.50 -52.93
CA ALA A 49 -1.59 11.59 -51.54
C ALA A 49 -0.09 11.93 -51.52
N ALA A 50 0.23 13.22 -51.53
CA ALA A 50 1.60 13.69 -51.58
C ALA A 50 2.37 13.23 -50.34
N ASP A 51 3.57 12.66 -50.56
CA ASP A 51 4.54 12.40 -49.50
C ASP A 51 4.80 13.70 -48.74
N THR A 52 4.24 13.80 -47.54
CA THR A 52 4.56 14.87 -46.60
C THR A 52 5.80 14.41 -45.85
N PRO A 53 6.98 15.00 -46.07
CA PRO A 53 8.20 14.51 -45.42
C PRO A 53 8.02 14.56 -43.91
N ALA A 54 8.08 13.39 -43.26
CA ALA A 54 7.90 13.30 -41.82
C ALA A 54 8.93 14.21 -41.14
N VAL A 55 8.47 15.28 -40.50
CA VAL A 55 9.34 16.30 -39.91
C VAL A 55 10.20 15.64 -38.85
N GLN A 56 11.46 15.39 -39.21
CA GLN A 56 12.37 14.59 -38.41
C GLN A 56 12.84 15.42 -37.22
N LEU A 57 12.06 15.34 -36.14
CA LEU A 57 12.33 16.01 -34.87
C LEU A 57 13.79 15.73 -34.43
N PRO A 58 14.47 16.72 -33.82
CA PRO A 58 15.76 16.46 -33.19
C PRO A 58 15.59 15.30 -32.20
N PRO A 59 16.54 14.34 -32.16
CA PRO A 59 16.33 13.09 -31.43
C PRO A 59 16.06 13.39 -29.95
N PRO A 60 15.00 12.80 -29.34
CA PRO A 60 14.84 12.83 -27.89
C PRO A 60 16.07 12.18 -27.24
N SER A 61 16.33 12.51 -25.96
CA SER A 61 17.48 12.06 -25.14
C SER A 61 18.09 10.76 -25.71
N SER A 62 19.22 10.86 -26.43
CA SER A 62 19.60 9.77 -27.35
C SER A 62 19.87 8.45 -26.61
N ALA A 63 20.15 8.54 -25.30
CA ALA A 63 20.14 7.44 -24.36
C ALA A 63 18.76 6.76 -24.28
N ALA A 64 17.70 7.49 -23.93
CA ALA A 64 16.34 6.96 -23.86
C ALA A 64 15.90 6.26 -25.16
N GLN A 65 16.18 6.86 -26.33
CA GLN A 65 15.83 6.24 -27.61
C GLN A 65 16.59 4.92 -27.86
N LYS A 66 17.90 4.88 -27.56
CA LYS A 66 18.75 3.67 -27.70
C LYS A 66 18.38 2.58 -26.68
N LEU A 67 18.14 2.97 -25.43
CA LEU A 67 17.74 2.07 -24.35
C LEU A 67 16.37 1.44 -24.66
N TYR A 68 15.39 2.24 -25.07
CA TYR A 68 14.07 1.70 -25.44
C TYR A 68 14.14 0.80 -26.69
N SER A 69 14.89 1.17 -27.72
CA SER A 69 14.99 0.38 -28.95
C SER A 69 15.69 -0.98 -28.76
N SER A 70 16.71 -1.04 -27.90
CA SER A 70 17.38 -2.29 -27.53
C SER A 70 16.56 -3.13 -26.55
N ALA A 71 16.07 -2.53 -25.45
CA ALA A 71 15.28 -3.22 -24.43
C ALA A 71 13.96 -3.81 -24.93
N LYS A 72 13.42 -3.35 -26.07
CA LYS A 72 12.11 -3.77 -26.59
C LYS A 72 11.94 -5.30 -26.72
N ALA A 73 13.01 -6.05 -26.94
CA ALA A 73 12.96 -7.51 -27.03
C ALA A 73 12.89 -8.23 -25.66
N ASP A 74 13.41 -7.59 -24.60
CA ASP A 74 13.57 -8.17 -23.25
C ASP A 74 12.49 -7.68 -22.27
N LEU A 75 11.78 -6.58 -22.59
CA LEU A 75 10.63 -6.09 -21.83
C LEU A 75 9.39 -6.96 -22.05
N LEU A 76 8.78 -7.38 -20.94
CA LEU A 76 7.55 -8.17 -20.91
C LEU A 76 6.52 -7.52 -19.99
N GLN A 77 5.25 -7.83 -20.25
CA GLN A 77 4.15 -7.57 -19.34
C GLN A 77 3.84 -8.86 -18.61
N VAL A 78 3.61 -8.79 -17.29
CA VAL A 78 3.25 -9.93 -16.46
C VAL A 78 1.81 -9.74 -16.00
N ARG A 79 0.94 -10.69 -16.37
CA ARG A 79 -0.50 -10.67 -16.12
C ARG A 79 -0.88 -11.79 -15.16
N SER A 80 -1.76 -11.49 -14.21
CA SER A 80 -2.49 -12.49 -13.42
C SER A 80 -3.89 -12.65 -13.98
N LEU A 81 -4.25 -13.86 -14.40
CA LEU A 81 -5.52 -14.19 -15.04
C LEU A 81 -6.36 -15.12 -14.16
N LEU A 82 -7.67 -14.89 -14.09
CA LEU A 82 -8.63 -15.84 -13.49
C LEU A 82 -8.72 -17.11 -14.34
N LYS A 83 -8.49 -18.29 -13.75
CA LYS A 83 -8.52 -19.58 -14.45
C LYS A 83 -9.86 -19.91 -15.11
N SER A 84 -10.98 -19.45 -14.54
CA SER A 84 -12.34 -19.73 -15.01
C SER A 84 -12.72 -19.07 -16.34
N GLY A 85 -12.07 -17.96 -16.72
CA GLY A 85 -12.40 -17.20 -17.94
C GLY A 85 -11.23 -16.47 -18.60
N ARG A 86 -9.99 -16.72 -18.16
CA ARG A 86 -8.75 -16.01 -18.55
C ARG A 86 -8.80 -14.48 -18.40
N THR A 87 -9.74 -13.94 -17.62
CA THR A 87 -9.89 -12.50 -17.41
C THR A 87 -8.73 -11.94 -16.59
N GLN A 88 -8.16 -10.81 -17.03
CA GLN A 88 -7.09 -10.10 -16.33
C GLN A 88 -7.57 -9.59 -14.96
N SER A 89 -6.88 -9.99 -13.89
CA SER A 89 -7.16 -9.56 -12.51
C SER A 89 -6.01 -8.75 -11.89
N SER A 90 -4.79 -8.85 -12.43
CA SER A 90 -3.69 -7.94 -12.12
C SER A 90 -2.73 -7.86 -13.31
N VAL A 91 -2.00 -6.76 -13.41
CA VAL A 91 -1.06 -6.50 -14.51
C VAL A 91 0.10 -5.64 -14.02
N GLY A 92 1.30 -5.99 -14.47
CA GLY A 92 2.54 -5.25 -14.25
C GLY A 92 3.53 -5.51 -15.37
N SER A 93 4.76 -5.04 -15.19
CA SER A 93 5.88 -5.25 -16.11
C SER A 93 6.87 -6.27 -15.53
N GLY A 94 7.72 -6.80 -16.39
CA GLY A 94 8.88 -7.57 -16.04
C GLY A 94 9.92 -7.49 -17.14
N PHE A 95 11.11 -8.01 -16.90
CA PHE A 95 12.18 -7.99 -17.89
C PHE A 95 13.07 -9.23 -17.81
N LEU A 96 13.47 -9.74 -18.98
CA LEU A 96 14.37 -10.87 -19.12
C LEU A 96 15.79 -10.51 -18.65
N ILE A 97 16.43 -11.44 -17.94
CA ILE A 97 17.76 -11.23 -17.35
C ILE A 97 18.84 -11.96 -18.17
N GLY A 98 19.78 -11.19 -18.71
CA GLY A 98 20.86 -11.67 -19.56
C GLY A 98 20.33 -12.42 -20.78
N THR A 99 21.00 -13.51 -21.14
CA THR A 99 20.56 -14.45 -22.20
C THR A 99 19.73 -15.61 -21.66
N SER A 100 19.16 -15.48 -20.45
CA SER A 100 18.37 -16.52 -19.78
C SER A 100 16.86 -16.35 -20.01
N ASN A 101 16.08 -17.34 -19.59
CA ASN A 101 14.61 -17.28 -19.57
C ASN A 101 14.02 -16.90 -18.20
N LEU A 102 14.84 -16.27 -17.35
CA LEU A 102 14.42 -15.71 -16.08
C LEU A 102 13.95 -14.28 -16.28
N VAL A 103 12.79 -13.96 -15.72
CA VAL A 103 12.16 -12.64 -15.77
C VAL A 103 12.03 -12.12 -14.34
N LEU A 104 12.55 -10.92 -14.09
CA LEU A 104 12.34 -10.22 -12.82
C LEU A 104 11.06 -9.36 -12.92
N THR A 105 10.30 -9.31 -11.83
CA THR A 105 9.10 -8.48 -11.66
C THR A 105 8.86 -8.19 -10.16
N ASN A 106 7.78 -7.49 -9.79
CA ASN A 106 7.42 -7.32 -8.38
C ASN A 106 6.66 -8.55 -7.83
N TYR A 107 6.83 -8.82 -6.53
CA TYR A 107 6.02 -9.83 -5.83
C TYR A 107 4.52 -9.52 -5.95
N HIS A 108 4.13 -8.24 -5.81
CA HIS A 108 2.73 -7.89 -5.79
C HIS A 108 1.98 -8.17 -7.10
N VAL A 109 2.69 -8.21 -8.24
CA VAL A 109 2.13 -8.54 -9.56
C VAL A 109 1.82 -10.03 -9.67
N VAL A 110 2.64 -10.88 -9.06
CA VAL A 110 2.49 -12.35 -9.07
C VAL A 110 1.70 -12.90 -7.87
N SER A 111 1.52 -12.09 -6.81
CA SER A 111 0.96 -12.48 -5.51
C SER A 111 -0.34 -13.29 -5.56
N GLN A 112 -1.20 -13.03 -6.54
CA GLN A 112 -2.45 -13.77 -6.77
C GLN A 112 -2.20 -15.24 -7.16
N PHE A 113 -1.40 -15.52 -8.19
CA PHE A 113 -1.11 -16.91 -8.57
C PHE A 113 -0.02 -17.56 -7.71
N ALA A 114 0.69 -16.77 -6.88
CA ALA A 114 1.55 -17.29 -5.81
C ALA A 114 0.73 -17.88 -4.64
N LEU A 115 -0.32 -17.18 -4.19
CA LEU A 115 -1.07 -17.53 -2.97
C LEU A 115 -2.43 -18.19 -3.23
N ASP A 116 -2.99 -18.03 -4.44
CA ASP A 116 -4.25 -18.61 -4.89
C ASP A 116 -4.06 -19.35 -6.24
N PRO A 117 -3.11 -20.30 -6.34
CA PRO A 117 -2.75 -20.96 -7.60
C PRO A 117 -3.90 -21.77 -8.22
N ASP A 118 -4.91 -22.18 -7.46
CA ASP A 118 -6.10 -22.85 -7.99
C ASP A 118 -7.11 -21.88 -8.65
N THR A 119 -7.06 -20.60 -8.29
CA THR A 119 -7.96 -19.56 -8.82
C THR A 119 -7.30 -18.77 -9.96
N TYR A 120 -5.99 -18.53 -9.87
CA TYR A 120 -5.25 -17.68 -10.82
C TYR A 120 -4.17 -18.44 -11.58
N THR A 121 -3.75 -17.87 -12.71
CA THR A 121 -2.58 -18.31 -13.48
C THR A 121 -1.86 -17.10 -14.06
N GLY A 122 -0.55 -17.21 -14.26
CA GLY A 122 0.26 -16.11 -14.81
C GLY A 122 0.50 -16.24 -16.31
N GLU A 123 0.38 -15.14 -17.04
CA GLU A 123 0.67 -15.00 -18.47
C GLU A 123 1.71 -13.89 -18.69
N TRP A 124 2.70 -14.12 -19.56
CA TRP A 124 3.56 -13.06 -20.08
C TRP A 124 3.05 -12.60 -21.44
N VAL A 125 3.23 -11.32 -21.77
CA VAL A 125 2.99 -10.74 -23.10
C VAL A 125 4.17 -9.85 -23.50
N ASP A 126 4.68 -9.99 -24.73
CA ASP A 126 5.79 -9.17 -25.23
C ASP A 126 5.33 -7.90 -25.98
N THR A 127 6.30 -7.08 -26.37
CA THR A 127 6.09 -5.82 -27.13
C THR A 127 5.57 -6.01 -28.56
N GLY A 128 5.35 -7.25 -29.00
CA GLY A 128 4.69 -7.63 -30.26
C GLY A 128 3.37 -8.39 -30.08
N GLY A 129 2.89 -8.57 -28.84
CA GLY A 129 1.66 -9.29 -28.53
C GLY A 129 1.79 -10.83 -28.54
N GLN A 130 3.01 -11.38 -28.63
CA GLN A 130 3.23 -12.80 -28.33
C GLN A 130 2.99 -13.04 -26.85
N ARG A 131 2.51 -14.24 -26.49
CA ARG A 131 2.17 -14.58 -25.10
C ARG A 131 2.51 -16.01 -24.74
N GLY A 132 2.68 -16.27 -23.44
CA GLY A 132 2.88 -17.62 -22.91
C GLY A 132 2.66 -17.69 -21.40
N SER A 133 2.77 -18.88 -20.82
CA SER A 133 2.68 -19.10 -19.37
C SER A 133 3.93 -18.62 -18.65
N VAL A 134 3.77 -18.13 -17.42
CA VAL A 134 4.90 -17.94 -16.48
C VAL A 134 4.91 -19.03 -15.41
N GLU A 135 6.10 -19.41 -14.96
CA GLU A 135 6.31 -20.33 -13.84
C GLU A 135 7.01 -19.56 -12.72
N LEU A 136 6.38 -19.42 -11.55
CA LEU A 136 6.98 -18.67 -10.42
C LEU A 136 8.09 -19.49 -9.76
N LEU A 137 9.32 -18.95 -9.71
CA LEU A 137 10.48 -19.66 -9.14
C LEU A 137 10.82 -19.20 -7.72
N ALA A 138 10.78 -17.90 -7.47
CA ALA A 138 11.15 -17.31 -6.18
C ALA A 138 10.41 -16.00 -5.93
N VAL A 139 10.19 -15.68 -4.65
CA VAL A 139 9.60 -14.42 -4.17
C VAL A 139 10.42 -13.84 -3.04
N ASP A 140 10.49 -12.52 -2.99
CA ASP A 140 10.91 -11.73 -1.84
C ASP A 140 9.78 -10.72 -1.54
N VAL A 141 8.99 -11.03 -0.50
CA VAL A 141 7.82 -10.24 -0.10
C VAL A 141 8.23 -8.98 0.66
N LEU A 142 9.42 -9.01 1.25
CA LEU A 142 9.98 -7.93 2.07
C LEU A 142 10.42 -6.75 1.18
N HIS A 143 11.01 -7.08 0.03
CA HIS A 143 11.50 -6.13 -0.97
C HIS A 143 10.56 -5.98 -2.19
N ASP A 144 9.40 -6.65 -2.18
CA ASP A 144 8.42 -6.67 -3.28
C ASP A 144 8.99 -7.12 -4.63
N LEU A 145 9.69 -8.26 -4.68
CA LEU A 145 10.31 -8.83 -5.87
C LEU A 145 9.87 -10.29 -6.14
N ALA A 146 9.87 -10.68 -7.41
CA ALA A 146 9.68 -12.06 -7.83
C ALA A 146 10.52 -12.40 -9.06
N VAL A 147 10.92 -13.66 -9.18
CA VAL A 147 11.53 -14.23 -10.38
C VAL A 147 10.60 -15.29 -10.95
N VAL A 148 10.23 -15.14 -12.22
CA VAL A 148 9.45 -16.13 -12.98
C VAL A 148 10.28 -16.68 -14.15
N ARG A 149 10.02 -17.92 -14.56
CA ARG A 149 10.55 -18.54 -15.77
C ARG A 149 9.53 -18.39 -16.90
N VAL A 150 10.00 -18.21 -18.13
CA VAL A 150 9.15 -18.15 -19.35
C VAL A 150 9.69 -19.04 -20.47
N ASN A 151 8.88 -19.25 -21.52
CA ASN A 151 9.26 -19.98 -22.73
C ASN A 151 9.92 -19.06 -23.80
N ARG A 152 10.80 -18.15 -23.36
CA ARG A 152 11.54 -17.17 -24.17
C ARG A 152 12.89 -16.87 -23.52
N GLN A 153 13.95 -16.66 -24.30
CA GLN A 153 15.26 -16.20 -23.80
C GLN A 153 15.40 -14.69 -23.96
N GLY A 154 16.16 -14.04 -23.07
CA GLY A 154 16.58 -12.65 -23.23
C GLY A 154 17.66 -12.47 -24.30
N THR A 155 17.79 -11.25 -24.79
CA THR A 155 18.82 -10.83 -25.76
C THR A 155 20.11 -10.36 -25.10
N GLY A 156 20.12 -10.21 -23.77
CA GLY A 156 21.28 -9.78 -23.00
C GLY A 156 21.33 -8.29 -22.68
N VAL A 157 20.24 -7.54 -22.87
CA VAL A 157 20.22 -6.08 -22.61
C VAL A 157 20.27 -5.79 -21.11
N PHE A 158 19.41 -6.44 -20.32
CA PHE A 158 19.37 -6.22 -18.88
C PHE A 158 20.22 -7.26 -18.14
N ASN A 159 21.33 -6.82 -17.55
CA ASN A 159 22.19 -7.66 -16.73
C ASN A 159 22.19 -7.20 -15.28
N VAL A 160 22.29 -8.17 -14.35
CA VAL A 160 22.48 -7.93 -12.92
C VAL A 160 23.90 -8.39 -12.56
N PRO A 161 24.92 -7.54 -12.73
CA PRO A 161 26.31 -7.91 -12.46
C PRO A 161 26.52 -8.19 -10.96
N GLU A 162 27.57 -8.95 -10.63
CA GLU A 162 27.92 -9.25 -9.24
C GLU A 162 28.35 -7.97 -8.47
N GLN A 163 29.10 -7.08 -9.13
CA GLN A 163 29.36 -5.74 -8.64
C GLN A 163 28.38 -4.76 -9.29
N LEU A 164 27.48 -4.18 -8.49
CA LEU A 164 26.51 -3.18 -8.95
C LEU A 164 27.14 -1.79 -9.00
N ALA A 165 26.71 -0.98 -9.97
CA ALA A 165 27.14 0.41 -10.13
C ALA A 165 26.71 1.27 -8.93
N ARG A 166 27.62 2.13 -8.45
CA ARG A 166 27.34 3.06 -7.36
C ARG A 166 26.64 4.32 -7.89
N LEU A 167 25.35 4.42 -7.65
CA LEU A 167 24.55 5.59 -8.05
C LEU A 167 24.93 6.84 -7.25
N THR A 168 24.93 8.00 -7.93
CA THR A 168 25.19 9.33 -7.34
C THR A 168 23.95 10.21 -7.46
N GLN A 169 23.62 11.01 -6.43
CA GLN A 169 22.44 11.87 -6.47
C GLN A 169 22.49 12.85 -7.66
N GLY A 170 21.36 13.05 -8.33
CA GLY A 170 21.25 13.80 -9.59
C GLY A 170 21.49 12.96 -10.85
N GLN A 171 22.02 11.74 -10.75
CA GLN A 171 22.25 10.86 -11.90
C GLN A 171 20.94 10.46 -12.59
N TYR A 172 20.90 10.57 -13.92
CA TYR A 172 19.77 10.12 -14.73
C TYR A 172 19.58 8.60 -14.66
N LEU A 173 18.32 8.20 -14.45
CA LEU A 173 17.82 6.83 -14.58
C LEU A 173 16.69 6.78 -15.60
N TYR A 174 16.57 5.63 -16.25
CA TYR A 174 15.56 5.35 -17.26
C TYR A 174 14.70 4.17 -16.80
N SER A 175 13.44 4.44 -16.49
CA SER A 175 12.47 3.47 -15.97
C SER A 175 11.55 3.00 -17.08
N LEU A 176 11.57 1.70 -17.40
CA LEU A 176 10.83 1.11 -18.52
C LEU A 176 9.69 0.21 -18.03
N GLY A 177 8.58 0.16 -18.76
CA GLY A 177 7.43 -0.69 -18.44
C GLY A 177 6.21 -0.38 -19.29
N ASN A 178 5.09 -1.07 -19.05
CA ASN A 178 3.81 -0.87 -19.75
C ASN A 178 2.80 -0.13 -18.85
N PRO A 179 2.80 1.23 -18.84
CA PRO A 179 1.82 2.00 -18.07
C PRO A 179 0.39 1.77 -18.57
N LEU A 180 -0.51 1.52 -17.62
CA LEU A 180 -1.97 1.44 -17.80
C LEU A 180 -2.46 0.41 -18.84
N ASP A 181 -1.62 -0.57 -19.21
CA ASP A 181 -1.88 -1.54 -20.30
C ASP A 181 -2.03 -0.87 -21.69
N LEU A 182 -1.49 0.34 -21.86
CA LEU A 182 -1.56 1.14 -23.10
C LEU A 182 -0.45 0.83 -24.11
N GLY A 183 0.61 0.14 -23.67
CA GLY A 183 1.83 -0.10 -24.45
C GLY A 183 3.08 0.27 -23.65
N PHE A 184 4.23 -0.24 -24.09
CA PHE A 184 5.49 0.00 -23.39
C PHE A 184 6.00 1.44 -23.58
N ALA A 185 6.53 2.00 -22.51
CA ALA A 185 7.06 3.35 -22.42
C ALA A 185 8.39 3.37 -21.66
N ILE A 186 9.10 4.49 -21.79
CA ILE A 186 10.31 4.83 -21.05
C ILE A 186 10.09 6.16 -20.33
N SER A 187 10.53 6.23 -19.09
CA SER A 187 10.40 7.37 -18.18
C SER A 187 11.80 7.81 -17.73
N GLU A 188 12.18 9.03 -18.07
CA GLU A 188 13.46 9.64 -17.71
C GLU A 188 13.28 10.48 -16.43
N GLY A 189 14.23 10.39 -15.51
CA GLY A 189 14.22 11.11 -14.23
C GLY A 189 15.56 10.97 -13.53
N SER A 190 15.71 11.55 -12.33
CA SER A 190 16.97 11.47 -11.57
C SER A 190 16.84 10.61 -10.31
N TYR A 191 17.94 9.95 -9.95
CA TYR A 191 18.13 9.31 -8.66
C TYR A 191 18.43 10.37 -7.58
N ASN A 192 17.68 10.36 -6.49
CA ASN A 192 17.77 11.36 -5.42
C ASN A 192 18.18 10.79 -4.06
N GLY A 193 18.67 9.54 -4.02
CA GLY A 193 19.25 8.93 -2.82
C GLY A 193 18.47 7.72 -2.31
N VAL A 194 18.94 7.17 -1.19
CA VAL A 194 18.29 6.06 -0.48
C VAL A 194 17.37 6.63 0.61
N ILE A 195 16.19 6.04 0.76
CA ILE A 195 15.28 6.32 1.87
C ILE A 195 15.35 5.18 2.89
N SER A 196 15.92 5.48 4.06
CA SER A 196 16.10 4.61 5.23
C SER A 196 14.89 4.56 6.19
N ARG A 197 13.80 5.26 5.85
CA ARG A 197 12.63 5.42 6.73
C ARG A 197 11.76 4.19 6.81
N SER A 198 11.68 3.39 5.75
CA SER A 198 11.13 2.04 5.83
C SER A 198 12.15 1.06 6.40
N PHE A 199 11.68 -0.09 6.91
CA PHE A 199 12.54 -1.16 7.44
C PHE A 199 13.52 -1.73 6.38
N TYR A 200 13.23 -1.49 5.10
CA TYR A 200 14.07 -1.83 3.95
C TYR A 200 14.31 -0.58 3.10
N ASP A 201 15.50 -0.48 2.51
CA ASP A 201 15.93 0.64 1.69
C ASP A 201 15.13 0.73 0.38
N GLN A 202 14.77 1.95 -0.03
CA GLN A 202 14.27 2.23 -1.38
C GLN A 202 15.09 3.32 -2.06
N LEU A 203 15.20 3.28 -3.38
CA LEU A 203 15.79 4.37 -4.16
C LEU A 203 14.70 5.40 -4.49
N MET A 204 14.97 6.68 -4.24
CA MET A 204 14.10 7.78 -4.65
C MET A 204 14.37 8.15 -6.12
N PHE A 205 13.33 8.14 -6.95
CA PHE A 205 13.39 8.47 -8.38
C PHE A 205 12.38 9.58 -8.71
N THR A 206 12.88 10.70 -9.22
CA THR A 206 12.02 11.83 -9.64
C THR A 206 11.72 11.75 -11.13
N GLY A 207 10.77 10.87 -11.46
CA GLY A 207 10.19 10.67 -12.78
C GLY A 207 8.89 9.86 -12.64
N PRO A 208 7.98 9.89 -13.63
CA PRO A 208 6.68 9.22 -13.51
C PRO A 208 6.81 7.69 -13.56
N ILE A 209 6.30 7.00 -12.53
CA ILE A 209 6.11 5.54 -12.52
C ILE A 209 4.62 5.24 -12.26
N ASN A 210 3.91 4.87 -13.33
CA ASN A 210 2.47 4.63 -13.29
C ASN A 210 2.13 3.15 -13.06
N SER A 211 0.88 2.88 -12.63
CA SER A 211 0.31 1.53 -12.58
C SER A 211 0.55 0.78 -13.89
N GLY A 212 0.98 -0.48 -13.80
CA GLY A 212 1.44 -1.29 -14.94
C GLY A 212 2.96 -1.25 -15.17
N MET A 213 3.66 -0.17 -14.81
CA MET A 213 5.14 -0.12 -14.88
C MET A 213 5.84 -0.88 -13.74
N SER A 214 5.13 -1.14 -12.65
CA SER A 214 5.59 -1.96 -11.51
C SER A 214 6.22 -3.28 -11.97
N GLY A 215 7.42 -3.59 -11.49
CA GLY A 215 8.19 -4.78 -11.87
C GLY A 215 9.08 -4.60 -13.11
N GLY A 216 8.91 -3.50 -13.85
CA GLY A 216 9.82 -3.11 -14.93
C GLY A 216 11.17 -2.59 -14.42
N PRO A 217 12.21 -2.56 -15.27
CA PRO A 217 13.56 -2.16 -14.88
C PRO A 217 13.70 -0.63 -14.82
N SER A 218 14.59 -0.18 -13.94
CA SER A 218 15.17 1.17 -13.96
C SER A 218 16.68 1.04 -14.16
N VAL A 219 17.21 1.66 -15.22
CA VAL A 219 18.62 1.51 -15.63
C VAL A 219 19.38 2.82 -15.67
N THR A 220 20.71 2.75 -15.57
CA THR A 220 21.61 3.87 -15.88
C THR A 220 21.62 4.16 -17.38
N VAL A 221 22.26 5.27 -17.78
CA VAL A 221 22.54 5.60 -19.20
C VAL A 221 23.27 4.47 -19.95
N GLY A 222 24.00 3.60 -19.26
CA GLY A 222 24.69 2.44 -19.82
C GLY A 222 23.85 1.14 -19.88
N GLY A 223 22.59 1.16 -19.44
CA GLY A 223 21.73 -0.03 -19.37
C GLY A 223 21.92 -0.88 -18.10
N GLU A 224 22.78 -0.47 -17.18
CA GLU A 224 23.03 -1.19 -15.91
C GLU A 224 21.81 -1.10 -14.99
N LEU A 225 21.39 -2.21 -14.38
CA LEU A 225 20.22 -2.19 -13.49
C LEU A 225 20.49 -1.41 -12.20
N ALA A 226 19.79 -0.28 -12.02
CA ALA A 226 19.77 0.51 -10.80
C ALA A 226 18.72 -0.04 -9.81
N GLY A 227 17.55 -0.42 -10.32
CA GLY A 227 16.46 -0.95 -9.50
C GLY A 227 15.25 -1.43 -10.29
N VAL A 228 14.17 -1.74 -9.58
CA VAL A 228 12.89 -2.21 -10.13
C VAL A 228 11.79 -1.24 -9.75
N ASN A 229 10.99 -0.80 -10.73
CA ASN A 229 9.88 0.14 -10.56
C ASN A 229 8.85 -0.36 -9.53
N VAL A 230 8.36 0.52 -8.65
CA VAL A 230 7.20 0.24 -7.77
C VAL A 230 6.19 1.40 -7.82
N SER A 231 5.06 1.18 -8.47
CA SER A 231 3.97 2.18 -8.61
C SER A 231 2.96 2.17 -7.45
N LYS A 232 3.21 1.41 -6.38
CA LYS A 232 2.28 1.22 -5.25
C LYS A 232 2.54 2.12 -4.04
N ARG A 233 3.66 2.83 -3.99
CA ARG A 233 3.90 3.94 -3.06
C ARG A 233 3.83 5.24 -3.87
N LEU A 234 2.94 6.13 -3.48
CA LEU A 234 2.67 7.40 -4.15
C LEU A 234 2.63 8.48 -3.06
N ASP A 235 3.81 8.94 -2.66
CA ASP A 235 3.98 9.89 -1.55
C ASP A 235 3.79 11.36 -2.01
N GLY A 236 3.69 11.56 -3.33
CA GLY A 236 3.41 12.84 -3.99
C GLY A 236 3.55 12.71 -5.52
N GLU A 237 3.23 13.78 -6.23
CA GLU A 237 3.52 13.87 -7.67
C GLU A 237 5.04 13.81 -7.91
N LEU A 238 5.46 13.02 -8.90
CA LEU A 238 6.87 12.77 -9.24
C LEU A 238 7.77 12.23 -8.10
N VAL A 239 7.20 11.77 -6.98
CA VAL A 239 7.94 11.06 -5.93
C VAL A 239 7.71 9.55 -6.11
N SER A 240 8.56 8.92 -6.92
CA SER A 240 8.49 7.48 -7.23
C SER A 240 9.61 6.70 -6.55
N PHE A 241 9.39 5.40 -6.35
CA PHE A 241 10.31 4.52 -5.62
C PHE A 241 10.71 3.30 -6.43
N LEU A 242 11.99 2.92 -6.27
CA LEU A 242 12.55 1.71 -6.87
C LEU A 242 13.01 0.75 -5.78
N VAL A 243 12.84 -0.55 -6.00
CA VAL A 243 13.56 -1.58 -5.24
C VAL A 243 15.03 -1.56 -5.67
N PRO A 244 16.01 -1.36 -4.78
CA PRO A 244 17.43 -1.40 -5.13
C PRO A 244 17.85 -2.73 -5.79
N ALA A 245 18.65 -2.67 -6.86
CA ALA A 245 19.09 -3.85 -7.60
C ALA A 245 19.86 -4.90 -6.77
N ARG A 246 20.37 -4.54 -5.57
CA ARG A 246 20.98 -5.50 -4.63
C ARG A 246 20.02 -6.60 -4.19
N TYR A 247 18.76 -6.26 -3.91
CA TYR A 247 17.73 -7.24 -3.52
C TYR A 247 17.32 -8.14 -4.70
N ALA A 248 17.35 -7.61 -5.92
CA ALA A 248 17.17 -8.41 -7.14
C ALA A 248 18.31 -9.42 -7.32
N GLN A 249 19.56 -9.00 -7.10
CA GLN A 249 20.72 -9.88 -7.12
C GLN A 249 20.66 -10.96 -6.03
N GLU A 250 20.28 -10.59 -4.80
CA GLU A 250 20.09 -11.50 -3.67
C GLU A 250 18.97 -12.52 -3.93
N LEU A 251 17.87 -12.13 -4.60
CA LEU A 251 16.81 -13.05 -5.00
C LEU A 251 17.23 -13.98 -6.15
N LEU A 252 17.91 -13.45 -7.17
CA LEU A 252 18.45 -14.25 -8.29
C LEU A 252 19.47 -15.28 -7.80
N LYS A 253 20.31 -14.95 -6.81
CA LYS A 253 21.25 -15.89 -6.15
C LYS A 253 20.56 -17.08 -5.48
N LYS A 254 19.26 -17.01 -5.16
CA LYS A 254 18.45 -18.14 -4.64
C LYS A 254 17.89 -19.04 -5.76
N VAL A 255 17.83 -18.56 -7.00
CA VAL A 255 17.24 -19.27 -8.16
C VAL A 255 18.30 -20.14 -8.85
N LYS A 256 18.12 -21.47 -8.78
CA LYS A 256 18.95 -22.42 -9.53
C LYS A 256 18.30 -22.70 -10.90
N PRO A 257 19.00 -22.54 -12.05
CA PRO A 257 18.37 -22.56 -13.38
C PRO A 257 17.49 -23.79 -13.68
N ALA A 258 17.90 -24.98 -13.24
CA ALA A 258 17.20 -26.25 -13.46
C ALA A 258 16.40 -26.76 -12.24
N ALA A 259 16.25 -25.96 -11.17
CA ALA A 259 15.42 -26.38 -10.04
C ALA A 259 13.92 -26.29 -10.37
N PRO A 260 13.09 -27.22 -9.85
CA PRO A 260 11.65 -27.05 -9.83
C PRO A 260 11.27 -25.93 -8.85
N PRO A 261 10.12 -25.26 -9.06
CA PRO A 261 9.63 -24.22 -8.16
C PRO A 261 9.18 -24.81 -6.80
N PRO A 262 9.15 -23.98 -5.73
CA PRO A 262 8.45 -24.30 -4.49
C PRO A 262 7.02 -24.80 -4.75
N LYS A 263 6.63 -25.92 -4.13
CA LYS A 263 5.29 -26.50 -4.25
C LYS A 263 4.20 -25.65 -3.59
N ASP A 264 4.57 -24.92 -2.56
CA ASP A 264 3.72 -23.95 -1.88
C ASP A 264 4.53 -22.67 -1.64
N PHE A 265 4.05 -21.56 -2.21
CA PHE A 265 4.62 -20.24 -1.94
C PHE A 265 4.07 -19.63 -0.66
N THR A 266 2.93 -20.10 -0.15
CA THR A 266 2.32 -19.59 1.09
C THR A 266 3.25 -19.76 2.28
N SER A 267 3.88 -20.93 2.42
CA SER A 267 4.91 -21.22 3.42
C SER A 267 6.17 -20.34 3.26
N VAL A 268 6.63 -20.12 2.01
CA VAL A 268 7.79 -19.26 1.71
C VAL A 268 7.50 -17.80 2.08
N VAL A 269 6.28 -17.34 1.87
CA VAL A 269 5.81 -16.02 2.33
C VAL A 269 5.70 -15.99 3.85
N ALA A 270 5.11 -17.02 4.49
CA ALA A 270 4.96 -17.10 5.94
C ALA A 270 6.31 -16.98 6.66
N GLU A 271 7.34 -17.70 6.20
CA GLU A 271 8.70 -17.67 6.75
C GLU A 271 9.28 -16.24 6.73
N GLN A 272 9.21 -15.56 5.58
CA GLN A 272 9.72 -14.19 5.42
C GLN A 272 8.99 -13.20 6.33
N LEU A 273 7.66 -13.29 6.42
CA LEU A 273 6.85 -12.44 7.27
C LEU A 273 7.12 -12.70 8.77
N LEU A 274 7.25 -13.97 9.18
CA LEU A 274 7.60 -14.37 10.55
C LEU A 274 9.00 -13.90 10.96
N ALA A 275 9.98 -13.94 10.05
CA ALA A 275 11.32 -13.41 10.28
C ALA A 275 11.31 -11.87 10.41
N HIS A 276 10.64 -11.17 9.49
CA HIS A 276 10.52 -9.71 9.54
C HIS A 276 9.85 -9.23 10.84
N GLN A 277 8.67 -9.77 11.18
CA GLN A 277 7.93 -9.29 12.35
C GLN A 277 8.71 -9.51 13.66
N LYS A 278 9.59 -10.51 13.72
CA LYS A 278 10.49 -10.71 14.85
C LYS A 278 11.54 -9.60 14.92
N ALA A 279 12.26 -9.33 13.82
CA ALA A 279 13.25 -8.26 13.79
C ALA A 279 12.63 -6.88 14.08
N MET A 280 11.45 -6.61 13.52
CA MET A 280 10.65 -5.41 13.78
C MET A 280 10.30 -5.24 15.27
N VAL A 281 9.72 -6.26 15.91
CA VAL A 281 9.29 -6.17 17.32
C VAL A 281 10.49 -6.17 18.27
N ASP A 282 11.56 -6.90 17.96
CA ASP A 282 12.79 -6.85 18.75
C ASP A 282 13.44 -5.45 18.67
N GLN A 283 13.50 -4.81 17.49
CA GLN A 283 13.98 -3.43 17.34
C GLN A 283 13.03 -2.38 17.96
N LEU A 284 11.73 -2.65 18.01
CA LEU A 284 10.74 -1.79 18.69
C LEU A 284 10.94 -1.81 20.21
N LEU A 285 11.22 -2.98 20.79
CA LEU A 285 11.28 -3.20 22.23
C LEU A 285 12.72 -3.18 22.80
N ALA A 286 13.74 -3.06 21.94
CA ALA A 286 15.16 -2.96 22.35
C ALA A 286 15.49 -1.71 23.20
N THR A 287 14.63 -0.68 23.17
CA THR A 287 14.72 0.47 24.08
C THR A 287 13.32 0.83 24.59
N PRO A 288 13.20 1.48 25.77
CA PRO A 288 11.91 1.97 26.26
C PRO A 288 11.16 2.83 25.24
N LEU A 289 9.84 2.73 25.24
CA LEU A 289 8.96 3.56 24.42
C LEU A 289 9.09 5.04 24.87
N THR A 290 9.04 5.98 23.92
CA THR A 290 9.17 7.40 24.25
C THR A 290 7.84 7.94 24.77
N MET A 291 7.88 8.73 25.84
CA MET A 291 6.66 9.09 26.58
C MET A 291 6.21 10.52 26.27
N LYS A 292 4.94 10.68 25.88
CA LYS A 292 4.33 11.98 25.56
C LYS A 292 3.24 12.33 26.57
N ALA A 293 3.16 13.59 27.00
CA ALA A 293 2.10 14.04 27.91
C ALA A 293 0.78 14.27 27.15
N MET A 294 -0.33 13.79 27.70
CA MET A 294 -1.69 14.06 27.23
C MET A 294 -2.59 14.36 28.43
N GLY A 295 -2.70 15.65 28.77
CA GLY A 295 -3.26 16.07 30.05
C GLY A 295 -2.38 15.59 31.22
N PRO A 296 -2.95 15.03 32.30
CA PRO A 296 -2.18 14.44 33.40
C PRO A 296 -1.70 13.00 33.11
N TYR A 297 -1.90 12.47 31.90
CA TYR A 297 -1.44 11.14 31.51
C TYR A 297 -0.13 11.21 30.72
N MET A 298 0.67 10.16 30.84
CA MET A 298 1.81 9.87 29.97
C MET A 298 1.46 8.69 29.07
N VAL A 299 1.66 8.84 27.76
CA VAL A 299 1.32 7.82 26.76
C VAL A 299 2.56 7.37 25.96
N PRO A 300 2.68 6.07 25.64
CA PRO A 300 3.78 5.56 24.84
C PRO A 300 3.61 5.89 23.36
N VAL A 301 4.43 6.82 22.89
CA VAL A 301 4.73 6.98 21.46
C VAL A 301 6.05 6.28 21.14
N ARG A 302 6.41 6.22 19.85
CA ARG A 302 7.79 5.95 19.45
C ARG A 302 8.07 6.71 18.15
N GLU A 303 8.16 8.03 18.29
CA GLU A 303 8.55 8.93 17.19
C GLU A 303 9.98 8.58 16.77
N SER A 304 10.13 8.03 15.56
CA SER A 304 11.38 7.63 14.93
C SER A 304 11.28 7.79 13.41
N GLU A 305 12.34 7.50 12.65
CA GLU A 305 12.26 7.51 11.19
C GLU A 305 11.23 6.50 10.64
N GLN A 306 10.98 5.42 11.38
CA GLN A 306 10.10 4.33 11.00
C GLN A 306 8.64 4.51 11.45
N MET A 307 8.35 5.36 12.43
CA MET A 307 6.99 5.64 12.91
C MET A 307 6.79 7.11 13.26
N ARG A 308 5.78 7.74 12.64
CA ARG A 308 5.43 9.15 12.85
C ARG A 308 4.10 9.30 13.55
N CYS A 309 4.00 10.34 14.38
CA CYS A 309 2.82 10.67 15.16
C CYS A 309 2.20 12.00 14.70
N TRP A 310 0.88 11.99 14.47
CA TRP A 310 0.10 13.16 14.06
C TRP A 310 -0.90 13.54 15.15
N GLY A 311 -0.87 14.80 15.57
CA GLY A 311 -1.79 15.37 16.56
C GLY A 311 -2.97 16.09 15.91
N ARG A 312 -4.17 15.97 16.49
CA ARG A 312 -5.34 16.80 16.17
C ARG A 312 -6.21 17.01 17.41
N SER A 313 -6.88 18.15 17.49
CA SER A 313 -7.80 18.47 18.59
C SER A 313 -9.08 19.11 18.08
N ASN A 314 -10.17 18.99 18.83
CA ASN A 314 -11.45 19.68 18.55
C ASN A 314 -11.63 20.99 19.36
N VAL A 315 -10.62 21.43 20.11
CA VAL A 315 -10.69 22.59 21.03
C VAL A 315 -11.25 23.82 20.32
N LYS A 316 -12.44 24.24 20.77
CA LYS A 316 -13.12 25.50 20.48
C LYS A 316 -13.90 25.93 21.71
N ALA A 317 -14.06 27.23 21.92
CA ALA A 317 -14.70 27.78 23.12
C ALA A 317 -16.19 27.40 23.30
N ASP A 318 -16.85 26.94 22.23
CA ASP A 318 -18.28 26.59 22.20
C ASP A 318 -18.58 25.11 22.52
N LYS A 319 -17.55 24.26 22.73
CA LYS A 319 -17.76 22.80 22.89
C LYS A 319 -17.80 22.38 24.36
N PRO A 320 -18.82 21.58 24.78
CA PRO A 320 -18.96 21.13 26.16
C PRO A 320 -17.96 20.04 26.57
N PHE A 321 -17.08 19.61 25.67
CA PHE A 321 -15.96 18.70 25.93
C PHE A 321 -14.84 18.93 24.91
N THR A 322 -13.59 18.64 25.29
CA THR A 322 -12.44 18.59 24.36
C THR A 322 -11.99 17.16 24.13
N VAL A 323 -11.42 16.90 22.96
CA VAL A 323 -10.85 15.64 22.51
C VAL A 323 -9.53 15.93 21.83
N ASP A 324 -8.44 15.48 22.45
CA ASP A 324 -7.07 15.59 21.96
C ASP A 324 -6.62 14.21 21.48
N ILE A 325 -6.33 14.06 20.18
CA ILE A 325 -5.97 12.79 19.54
C ILE A 325 -4.51 12.84 19.08
N THR A 326 -3.74 11.82 19.42
CA THR A 326 -2.44 11.53 18.81
C THR A 326 -2.52 10.17 18.12
N SER A 327 -2.28 10.12 16.81
CA SER A 327 -2.22 8.88 16.03
C SER A 327 -0.82 8.67 15.48
N CYS A 328 -0.16 7.58 15.88
CA CYS A 328 1.13 7.14 15.38
C CYS A 328 0.97 5.91 14.48
N SER A 329 1.73 5.85 13.39
CA SER A 329 1.77 4.70 12.49
C SER A 329 3.15 4.53 11.88
N MET A 330 3.55 3.28 11.64
CA MET A 330 4.73 3.00 10.83
C MET A 330 4.58 3.55 9.41
N GLU A 331 5.63 4.15 8.85
CA GLU A 331 5.65 4.72 7.48
C GLU A 331 5.53 3.63 6.39
N SER A 332 5.81 2.37 6.74
CA SER A 332 5.73 1.23 5.80
C SER A 332 5.04 0.01 6.40
N ALA A 333 4.24 -0.64 5.58
CA ALA A 333 3.72 -2.00 5.79
C ALA A 333 4.12 -2.90 4.62
N ILE A 334 4.22 -4.20 4.85
CA ILE A 334 4.52 -5.20 3.83
C ILE A 334 3.23 -5.61 3.12
N PHE A 335 3.22 -5.58 1.79
CA PHE A 335 2.11 -6.07 0.96
C PHE A 335 2.09 -7.60 0.93
N VAL A 336 0.93 -8.22 1.10
CA VAL A 336 0.77 -9.68 0.99
C VAL A 336 -0.12 -10.06 -0.20
N SER A 337 -1.38 -9.62 -0.23
CA SER A 337 -2.28 -9.85 -1.38
C SER A 337 -3.49 -8.94 -1.35
N GLY A 338 -3.91 -8.40 -2.51
CA GLY A 338 -5.07 -7.52 -2.63
C GLY A 338 -4.98 -6.28 -1.73
N SER A 339 -5.72 -6.28 -0.61
CA SER A 339 -5.69 -5.25 0.44
C SER A 339 -5.13 -5.76 1.79
N LEU A 340 -4.46 -6.91 1.79
CA LEU A 340 -3.81 -7.50 2.97
C LEU A 340 -2.38 -6.97 3.12
N GLN A 341 -2.08 -6.46 4.31
CA GLN A 341 -0.76 -5.95 4.69
C GLN A 341 -0.37 -6.46 6.08
N THR A 342 0.94 -6.58 6.31
CA THR A 342 1.56 -7.10 7.55
C THR A 342 2.80 -6.28 7.92
N GLY A 343 3.47 -6.59 9.03
CA GLY A 343 4.71 -5.91 9.41
C GLY A 343 4.48 -4.42 9.73
N ALA A 344 3.40 -4.13 10.43
CA ALA A 344 2.99 -2.75 10.73
C ALA A 344 2.39 -2.63 12.14
N ILE A 345 2.80 -1.58 12.83
CA ILE A 345 2.30 -1.20 14.16
C ILE A 345 1.66 0.18 14.06
N GLY A 346 0.49 0.31 14.67
CA GLY A 346 -0.25 1.56 14.83
C GLY A 346 -0.59 1.78 16.29
N ILE A 347 -0.47 3.03 16.74
CA ILE A 347 -0.82 3.46 18.09
C ILE A 347 -1.75 4.67 17.98
N ARG A 348 -2.83 4.72 18.75
CA ARG A 348 -3.69 5.90 18.84
C ARG A 348 -4.05 6.18 20.28
N HIS A 349 -3.88 7.43 20.70
CA HIS A 349 -4.34 7.94 21.99
C HIS A 349 -5.40 9.01 21.75
N GLN A 350 -6.39 9.03 22.64
CA GLN A 350 -7.49 9.98 22.63
C GLN A 350 -7.78 10.40 24.08
N PHE A 351 -7.32 11.58 24.45
CA PHE A 351 -7.62 12.19 25.74
C PHE A 351 -8.89 13.03 25.62
N MET A 352 -9.88 12.76 26.47
CA MET A 352 -11.15 13.50 26.52
C MET A 352 -11.30 14.18 27.86
N ARG A 353 -11.78 15.43 27.87
CA ARG A 353 -12.14 16.16 29.10
C ARG A 353 -13.49 16.87 28.93
N SER A 354 -14.28 16.92 29.99
CA SER A 354 -15.46 17.77 30.04
C SER A 354 -15.07 19.25 30.15
N ALA A 355 -15.84 20.11 29.48
CA ALA A 355 -15.84 21.56 29.65
C ALA A 355 -17.22 22.11 30.09
N GLY A 356 -18.29 21.31 29.97
CA GLY A 356 -19.66 21.65 30.36
C GLY A 356 -20.64 20.47 30.46
N LEU A 357 -20.14 19.22 30.38
CA LEU A 357 -20.92 18.00 30.67
C LEU A 357 -20.74 17.61 32.15
N ASP A 358 -21.83 17.15 32.77
CA ASP A 358 -21.75 16.43 34.04
C ASP A 358 -21.19 15.00 33.84
N ARG A 359 -20.98 14.30 34.97
CA ARG A 359 -20.39 12.95 35.00
C ARG A 359 -21.21 11.92 34.22
N VAL A 360 -22.54 12.02 34.17
CA VAL A 360 -23.40 11.05 33.48
C VAL A 360 -23.33 11.26 31.97
N ARG A 361 -23.49 12.50 31.51
CA ARG A 361 -23.34 12.85 30.08
C ARG A 361 -21.90 12.57 29.58
N PHE A 362 -20.88 12.84 30.40
CA PHE A 362 -19.49 12.52 30.05
C PHE A 362 -19.22 11.00 30.02
N ALA A 363 -19.75 10.23 30.98
CA ALA A 363 -19.60 8.77 30.97
C ALA A 363 -20.28 8.12 29.75
N GLN A 364 -21.44 8.63 29.33
CA GLN A 364 -22.12 8.19 28.10
C GLN A 364 -21.28 8.49 26.85
N LEU A 365 -20.74 9.71 26.73
CA LEU A 365 -19.84 10.11 25.64
C LEU A 365 -18.59 9.22 25.56
N SER A 366 -17.92 9.01 26.70
CA SER A 366 -16.73 8.15 26.81
C SER A 366 -17.03 6.71 26.41
N SER A 367 -18.14 6.15 26.92
CA SER A 367 -18.57 4.78 26.62
C SER A 367 -18.93 4.59 25.14
N ALA A 368 -19.56 5.59 24.53
CA ALA A 368 -19.87 5.58 23.09
C ALA A 368 -18.60 5.65 22.24
N SER A 369 -17.62 6.48 22.61
CA SER A 369 -16.30 6.50 21.96
C SER A 369 -15.62 5.13 21.99
N PHE A 370 -15.57 4.49 23.17
CA PHE A 370 -14.95 3.17 23.34
C PHE A 370 -15.63 2.07 22.53
N LYS A 371 -16.97 2.10 22.43
CA LYS A 371 -17.77 1.12 21.70
C LYS A 371 -17.61 1.20 20.17
N ASN A 372 -17.19 2.35 19.63
CA ASN A 372 -17.09 2.57 18.19
C ASN A 372 -15.80 2.03 17.55
N GLU A 373 -14.85 1.55 18.36
CA GLU A 373 -13.57 1.01 17.86
C GLU A 373 -13.74 -0.43 17.32
N GLY A 374 -13.44 -0.62 16.03
CA GLY A 374 -13.66 -1.87 15.32
C GLY A 374 -12.49 -2.87 15.42
N PHE A 375 -12.82 -4.16 15.56
CA PHE A 375 -11.86 -5.28 15.66
C PHE A 375 -11.90 -6.23 14.44
N GLY A 376 -12.27 -5.71 13.26
CA GLY A 376 -12.44 -6.52 12.04
C GLY A 376 -13.81 -7.20 11.96
N SER A 377 -13.92 -8.25 11.15
CA SER A 377 -15.19 -8.92 10.84
C SER A 377 -15.08 -10.43 10.80
N ASN A 378 -16.12 -11.12 11.28
CA ASN A 378 -16.30 -12.58 11.17
C ASN A 378 -16.44 -13.06 9.71
N LYS A 379 -16.76 -12.14 8.78
CA LYS A 379 -16.92 -12.42 7.34
C LYS A 379 -15.63 -12.22 6.53
N ASP A 380 -14.49 -11.95 7.17
CA ASP A 380 -13.21 -11.82 6.46
C ASP A 380 -12.73 -13.19 5.94
N SER A 381 -12.43 -13.25 4.64
CA SER A 381 -11.94 -14.45 3.96
C SER A 381 -10.45 -14.71 4.18
N ARG A 382 -9.71 -13.75 4.77
CA ARG A 382 -8.25 -13.82 4.95
C ARG A 382 -7.84 -14.01 6.41
N LEU A 383 -8.66 -13.54 7.35
CA LEU A 383 -8.44 -13.66 8.79
C LEU A 383 -9.66 -14.28 9.49
N THR A 384 -9.47 -14.81 10.69
CA THR A 384 -10.57 -15.25 11.55
C THR A 384 -11.45 -14.07 12.02
N GLY A 385 -12.61 -14.40 12.58
CA GLY A 385 -13.30 -13.48 13.48
C GLY A 385 -12.41 -13.14 14.70
N PRO A 386 -12.52 -11.94 15.27
CA PRO A 386 -11.77 -11.57 16.47
C PRO A 386 -12.17 -12.44 17.66
N GLN A 387 -11.18 -12.91 18.40
CA GLN A 387 -11.34 -13.50 19.73
C GLN A 387 -10.89 -12.46 20.75
N CYS A 388 -11.82 -11.97 21.57
CA CYS A 388 -11.60 -10.84 22.46
C CYS A 388 -11.69 -11.25 23.93
N THR A 389 -10.76 -10.75 24.74
CA THR A 389 -10.80 -10.85 26.21
C THR A 389 -10.88 -9.44 26.80
N GLU A 390 -11.80 -9.23 27.74
CA GLU A 390 -11.93 -7.98 28.50
C GLU A 390 -11.50 -8.20 29.96
N GLN A 391 -10.69 -7.28 30.50
CA GLN A 391 -10.28 -7.27 31.90
C GLN A 391 -10.16 -5.83 32.43
N PHE A 392 -10.39 -5.64 33.72
CA PHE A 392 -9.91 -4.45 34.43
C PHE A 392 -8.50 -4.74 34.95
N VAL A 393 -7.53 -3.94 34.51
CA VAL A 393 -6.12 -4.08 34.85
C VAL A 393 -5.62 -2.82 35.56
N ARG A 394 -4.60 -2.95 36.39
CA ARG A 394 -3.96 -1.81 37.05
C ARG A 394 -2.46 -1.97 36.92
N ASN A 395 -1.82 -1.04 36.23
CA ASN A 395 -0.36 -0.90 36.27
C ASN A 395 0.05 -0.03 37.48
N ALA A 396 1.33 0.33 37.58
CA ALA A 396 1.87 1.04 38.73
C ALA A 396 1.16 2.38 39.08
N THR A 397 0.53 3.06 38.11
CA THR A 397 -0.05 4.40 38.31
C THR A 397 -1.50 4.55 37.84
N LEU A 398 -2.01 3.69 36.96
CA LEU A 398 -3.27 3.91 36.24
C LEU A 398 -4.16 2.64 36.24
N PRO A 399 -5.40 2.70 36.75
CA PRO A 399 -6.41 1.68 36.51
C PRO A 399 -7.03 1.85 35.11
N LEU A 400 -7.12 0.75 34.38
CA LEU A 400 -7.55 0.68 32.99
C LEU A 400 -8.59 -0.43 32.82
N ARG A 401 -9.66 -0.16 32.06
CA ARG A 401 -10.41 -1.20 31.36
C ARG A 401 -9.65 -1.55 30.10
N ALA A 402 -9.31 -2.81 29.87
CA ALA A 402 -8.57 -3.28 28.71
C ALA A 402 -9.36 -4.37 27.95
N VAL A 403 -9.40 -4.25 26.63
CA VAL A 403 -9.98 -5.23 25.70
C VAL A 403 -8.88 -5.62 24.71
N LEU A 404 -8.46 -6.89 24.74
CA LEU A 404 -7.47 -7.45 23.81
C LEU A 404 -8.18 -8.39 22.84
N CYS A 405 -8.17 -8.06 21.55
CA CYS A 405 -8.70 -8.88 20.48
C CYS A 405 -7.58 -9.41 19.58
N VAL A 406 -7.65 -10.71 19.24
CA VAL A 406 -6.68 -11.39 18.37
C VAL A 406 -7.42 -12.05 17.19
N ARG A 407 -6.82 -12.02 16.00
CA ARG A 407 -7.30 -12.71 14.78
C ARG A 407 -6.16 -13.48 14.15
N ALA A 408 -6.36 -14.74 13.79
CA ALA A 408 -5.36 -15.52 13.05
C ALA A 408 -5.49 -15.27 11.54
N TYR A 409 -4.38 -15.33 10.80
CA TYR A 409 -4.37 -15.34 9.34
C TYR A 409 -4.73 -16.75 8.84
N ARG A 410 -5.71 -16.88 7.94
CA ARG A 410 -6.23 -18.18 7.47
C ARG A 410 -5.30 -18.93 6.51
N LYS A 411 -4.26 -18.27 6.01
CA LYS A 411 -3.26 -18.82 5.08
C LYS A 411 -1.85 -18.89 5.66
N PHE A 412 -1.59 -18.18 6.75
CA PHE A 412 -0.23 -17.99 7.26
C PHE A 412 -0.21 -18.38 8.73
N ASP A 413 0.00 -19.67 8.98
CA ASP A 413 0.03 -20.21 10.34
C ASP A 413 1.07 -19.49 11.19
N GLY A 414 0.72 -19.23 12.45
CA GLY A 414 1.55 -18.47 13.37
C GLY A 414 1.50 -16.95 13.19
N LEU A 415 0.85 -16.40 12.15
CA LEU A 415 0.62 -14.94 12.02
C LEU A 415 -0.76 -14.51 12.53
N TYR A 416 -0.78 -13.37 13.21
CA TYR A 416 -1.95 -12.80 13.85
C TYR A 416 -2.02 -11.28 13.71
N ASP A 417 -3.25 -10.74 13.68
CA ASP A 417 -3.51 -9.34 14.01
C ASP A 417 -3.87 -9.25 15.49
N PHE A 418 -3.17 -8.38 16.21
CA PHE A 418 -3.47 -8.00 17.60
C PHE A 418 -4.05 -6.58 17.62
N ALA A 419 -5.15 -6.39 18.34
CA ALA A 419 -5.76 -5.09 18.58
C ALA A 419 -6.11 -4.97 20.07
N LEU A 420 -5.35 -4.14 20.78
CA LEU A 420 -5.56 -3.81 22.19
C LEU A 420 -6.22 -2.43 22.29
N LEU A 421 -7.32 -2.33 23.04
CA LEU A 421 -8.01 -1.09 23.36
C LEU A 421 -8.09 -0.91 24.88
N THR A 422 -7.77 0.28 25.38
CA THR A 422 -7.77 0.60 26.82
C THR A 422 -8.52 1.90 27.11
N ALA A 423 -9.19 1.99 28.25
CA ALA A 423 -9.77 3.23 28.77
C ALA A 423 -9.44 3.42 30.26
N SER A 424 -9.03 4.62 30.66
CA SER A 424 -8.78 4.92 32.08
C SER A 424 -10.08 4.99 32.89
N THR A 425 -10.05 4.45 34.11
CA THR A 425 -11.22 4.34 35.00
C THR A 425 -11.01 5.07 36.32
N ASP A 426 -10.18 6.12 36.30
CA ASP A 426 -9.69 6.87 37.46
C ASP A 426 -10.40 8.21 37.68
N GLU A 427 -11.05 8.76 36.64
CA GLU A 427 -11.65 10.10 36.67
C GLU A 427 -13.09 10.14 36.13
N GLY A 428 -13.93 11.00 36.73
CA GLY A 428 -15.35 11.10 36.40
C GLY A 428 -15.73 12.16 35.34
N LEU A 429 -14.78 13.03 34.96
CA LEU A 429 -14.99 14.14 34.00
C LEU A 429 -13.89 14.22 32.93
N MET A 430 -12.96 13.27 32.92
CA MET A 430 -11.91 13.14 31.92
C MET A 430 -11.50 11.68 31.78
N ASN A 431 -11.00 11.28 30.61
CA ASN A 431 -10.71 9.88 30.30
C ASN A 431 -9.64 9.79 29.21
N LEU A 432 -8.67 8.90 29.38
CA LEU A 432 -7.75 8.50 28.31
C LEU A 432 -8.25 7.20 27.68
N GLN A 433 -8.45 7.22 26.36
CA GLN A 433 -8.61 6.00 25.56
C GLN A 433 -7.35 5.79 24.72
N SER A 434 -6.86 4.56 24.63
CA SER A 434 -5.67 4.22 23.84
C SER A 434 -5.87 2.92 23.09
N ARG A 435 -5.33 2.83 21.88
CA ARG A 435 -5.39 1.68 20.99
C ARG A 435 -3.99 1.35 20.48
N LEU A 436 -3.65 0.07 20.45
CA LEU A 436 -2.49 -0.50 19.79
C LEU A 436 -2.98 -1.54 18.79
N ASP A 437 -2.60 -1.40 17.52
CA ASP A 437 -2.74 -2.42 16.49
C ASP A 437 -1.34 -2.94 16.12
N ALA A 438 -1.13 -4.26 16.11
CA ALA A 438 0.07 -4.91 15.60
C ALA A 438 -0.33 -5.99 14.59
N ARG A 439 0.06 -5.81 13.32
CA ARG A 439 -0.48 -6.58 12.19
C ARG A 439 0.51 -7.58 11.61
N GLY A 440 0.06 -8.82 11.44
CA GLY A 440 0.90 -9.91 10.94
C GLY A 440 2.12 -10.17 11.85
N VAL A 441 1.89 -10.30 13.15
CA VAL A 441 2.91 -10.64 14.16
C VAL A 441 2.71 -12.07 14.67
N SER A 442 3.75 -12.68 15.25
CA SER A 442 3.59 -13.95 15.97
C SER A 442 2.80 -13.74 17.26
N TYR A 443 2.14 -14.80 17.76
CA TYR A 443 1.35 -14.70 19.01
C TYR A 443 2.18 -14.18 20.18
N GLU A 444 3.42 -14.68 20.33
CA GLU A 444 4.38 -14.21 21.33
C GLU A 444 4.67 -12.71 21.18
N ASN A 445 4.98 -12.25 19.97
CA ASN A 445 5.35 -10.86 19.71
C ASN A 445 4.16 -9.89 19.84
N GLY A 446 2.95 -10.32 19.48
CA GLY A 446 1.72 -9.59 19.77
C GLY A 446 1.50 -9.42 21.28
N MET A 447 1.67 -10.49 22.06
CA MET A 447 1.58 -10.43 23.53
C MET A 447 2.71 -9.58 24.16
N ARG A 448 3.95 -9.67 23.66
CA ARG A 448 5.09 -8.81 24.09
C ARG A 448 4.77 -7.33 23.86
N THR A 449 4.30 -6.98 22.66
CA THR A 449 3.99 -5.59 22.30
C THR A 449 2.79 -5.06 23.09
N ALA A 450 1.73 -5.85 23.26
CA ALA A 450 0.57 -5.49 24.07
C ALA A 450 0.92 -5.28 25.54
N ARG A 451 1.79 -6.12 26.12
CA ARG A 451 2.29 -5.95 27.50
C ARG A 451 3.10 -4.66 27.65
N ALA A 452 4.10 -4.43 26.80
CA ALA A 452 4.94 -3.24 26.87
C ALA A 452 4.13 -1.93 26.74
N PHE A 453 3.06 -1.94 25.95
CA PHE A 453 2.13 -0.82 25.81
C PHE A 453 1.30 -0.57 27.09
N LEU A 454 0.77 -1.63 27.71
CA LEU A 454 0.02 -1.56 28.98
C LEU A 454 0.89 -1.09 30.17
N GLU A 455 2.16 -1.50 30.18
CA GLU A 455 3.13 -1.15 31.23
C GLU A 455 3.61 0.31 31.10
N ALA A 456 3.70 0.82 29.87
CA ALA A 456 4.17 2.19 29.61
C ALA A 456 3.08 3.28 29.80
N LEU A 457 1.79 2.97 29.61
CA LEU A 457 0.69 3.89 29.91
C LEU A 457 0.73 4.31 31.39
N ALA A 458 0.74 5.61 31.71
CA ALA A 458 0.85 6.05 33.09
C ALA A 458 0.02 7.31 33.41
N ARG A 459 -0.30 7.50 34.69
CA ARG A 459 -0.68 8.81 35.22
C ARG A 459 0.60 9.53 35.63
N GLY A 460 0.83 10.71 35.05
CA GLY A 460 1.99 11.54 35.39
C GLY A 460 1.92 12.03 36.83
N ALA A 461 3.07 12.32 37.43
CA ALA A 461 3.11 13.00 38.71
C ALA A 461 2.46 14.37 38.59
N VAL A 462 1.44 14.63 39.43
CA VAL A 462 0.90 15.97 39.60
C VAL A 462 1.99 16.84 40.23
N LYS A 463 2.38 17.91 39.54
CA LYS A 463 3.25 18.97 40.07
C LYS A 463 2.42 20.00 40.82
#